data_AF-A0A5P8WFP7-F1
#
_entry.id   AF-A0A5P8WFP7-F1
#
_cell.length_a   1.000
_cell.length_b   1.000
_cell.length_c   1.000
_cell.angle_alpha   90.00
_cell.angle_beta   90.00
_cell.angle_gamma   90.00
#
_symmetry.space_group_name_H-M   'P 1'
#
loop_
_entity.id
_entity.type
_entity.pdbx_description
1 polymer ?
#
loop_
_entity_poly.entity_id
_entity_poly.type
_entity_poly.pdbx_seq_one_letter_code
_entity_poly.pdbx_strand_id
1 'polypeptide(L)' 'MEQVTLPEVLTLEETSAYLRLPTQTVVHQAMLGNIPGRKIQDDWRFLKVAIDDWLRSKSGRAVLLQQVGTLADDDT' A
#
# COMPACT_ATOMS: atom_id res chain seq x y z
N MET A 1 15.95 -7.16 28.18
CA MET A 1 16.48 -6.23 27.16
C MET A 1 15.30 -5.84 26.31
N GLU A 2 14.73 -4.66 26.53
CA GLU A 2 13.59 -4.19 25.73
C GLU A 2 14.14 -3.90 24.33
N GLN A 3 13.92 -4.83 23.39
CA GLN A 3 14.16 -4.51 21.99
C GLN A 3 13.12 -3.48 21.61
N VAL A 4 13.54 -2.23 21.44
CA VAL A 4 12.72 -1.20 20.79
C VAL A 4 12.51 -1.68 19.36
N THR A 5 11.38 -2.32 19.10
CA THR A 5 10.93 -2.64 17.75
C THR A 5 10.55 -1.32 17.10
N LEU A 6 11.54 -0.70 16.45
CA LEU A 6 11.27 0.42 15.56
C LEU A 6 10.19 -0.03 14.56
N PRO A 7 9.22 0.84 14.24
CA PRO A 7 8.18 0.47 13.28
C PRO A 7 8.86 0.14 11.95
N GLU A 8 8.64 -1.07 11.46
CA GLU A 8 9.23 -1.57 10.22
C GLU A 8 8.74 -0.70 9.05
N VAL A 9 9.68 -0.09 8.33
CA VAL A 9 9.41 0.72 7.14
C VAL A 9 9.63 -0.16 5.92
N LEU A 10 8.60 -0.31 5.10
CA LEU A 10 8.62 -1.05 3.86
C LEU A 10 8.90 -0.11 2.68
N THR A 11 9.69 -0.60 1.73
CA THR A 11 9.82 -0.02 0.39
C THR A 11 8.56 -0.27 -0.45
N LEU A 12 8.51 0.32 -1.64
CA LEU A 12 7.43 0.04 -2.59
C LEU A 12 7.35 -1.44 -2.96
N GLU A 13 8.50 -2.07 -3.23
CA GLU A 13 8.57 -3.48 -3.63
C GLU A 13 8.09 -4.39 -2.50
N GLU A 14 8.56 -4.15 -1.28
CA GLU A 14 8.12 -4.90 -0.10
C GLU A 14 6.63 -4.70 0.19
N THR A 15 6.13 -3.47 0.04
CA THR A 15 4.69 -3.19 0.21
C THR A 15 3.86 -3.88 -0.87
N SER A 16 4.35 -3.93 -2.10
CA SER A 16 3.69 -4.64 -3.21
C SER A 16 3.61 -6.15 -2.94
N ALA A 17 4.70 -6.76 -2.45
CA ALA A 17 4.73 -8.15 -2.05
C ALA A 17 3.83 -8.42 -0.84
N TYR A 18 3.82 -7.51 0.14
CA TYR A 18 3.02 -7.62 1.36
C TYR A 18 1.52 -7.53 1.07
N LEU A 19 1.10 -6.57 0.24
CA LEU A 19 -0.29 -6.38 -0.17
C LEU A 19 -0.74 -7.34 -1.28
N ARG A 20 0.21 -8.04 -1.91
CA ARG A 20 -0.01 -8.85 -3.12
C ARG A 20 -0.65 -8.06 -4.26
N LEU A 21 -0.19 -6.83 -4.45
CA LEU A 21 -0.62 -5.92 -5.50
C LEU A 21 0.56 -5.58 -6.41
N PRO A 22 0.35 -5.28 -7.70
CA PRO A 22 1.43 -4.80 -8.54
C PRO A 22 1.93 -3.44 -8.05
N THR A 23 3.24 -3.20 -8.17
CA THR A 23 3.91 -1.97 -7.70
C THR A 23 3.24 -0.71 -8.25
N GLN A 24 2.82 -0.72 -9.51
CA GLN A 24 2.11 0.39 -10.16
C GLN A 24 0.80 0.74 -9.44
N THR A 25 0.01 -0.27 -9.05
CA THR A 25 -1.21 -0.06 -8.27
C THR A 25 -0.90 0.50 -6.89
N VAL A 26 0.14 0.00 -6.23
CA VAL A 26 0.55 0.53 -4.91
C VAL A 26 0.97 1.99 -5.01
N VAL A 27 1.78 2.37 -6.01
CA VAL A 27 2.15 3.78 -6.25
C VAL A 27 0.93 4.63 -6.52
N HIS A 28 0.05 4.20 -7.43
CA HIS A 28 -1.14 4.95 -7.78
C HIS A 28 -2.04 5.19 -6.56
N GLN A 29 -2.29 4.14 -5.76
CA GLN A 29 -3.10 4.23 -4.55
C GLN A 29 -2.43 5.06 -3.45
N ALA A 30 -1.09 5.01 -3.34
CA ALA A 30 -0.35 5.87 -2.43
C ALA A 30 -0.41 7.36 -2.86
N MET A 31 -0.35 7.63 -4.16
CA MET A 31 -0.51 8.98 -4.72
C MET A 31 -1.92 9.54 -4.48
N LEU A 32 -2.95 8.69 -4.59
CA LEU A 32 -4.34 9.05 -4.29
C LEU A 32 -4.60 9.25 -2.78
N GLY A 33 -3.65 8.88 -1.92
CA GLY A 33 -3.81 8.92 -0.46
C GLY A 33 -4.66 7.79 0.11
N ASN A 34 -4.95 6.76 -0.71
CA ASN A 34 -5.75 5.62 -0.31
C ASN A 34 -4.95 4.59 0.49
N ILE A 35 -3.65 4.45 0.20
CA ILE A 35 -2.71 3.63 0.99
C ILE A 35 -1.83 4.57 1.82
N PRO A 36 -1.64 4.31 3.13
CA PRO A 36 -0.78 5.14 3.97
C PRO A 36 0.69 4.95 3.60
N GLY A 37 1.20 5.85 2.77
CA GLY A 37 2.60 5.92 2.36
C GLY A 37 3.08 7.37 2.29
N ARG A 38 4.39 7.56 2.36
CA ARG A 38 5.01 8.86 2.16
C ARG A 38 6.04 8.77 1.05
N LYS A 39 5.94 9.68 0.08
CA LYS A 39 7.00 9.91 -0.90
C LYS A 39 8.09 10.76 -0.27
N ILE A 40 9.31 10.25 -0.25
CA ILE A 40 10.50 10.93 0.26
C ILE A 40 11.49 11.00 -0.89
N GLN A 41 11.73 12.21 -1.40
CA GLN A 41 12.47 12.45 -2.64
C GLN A 41 11.82 11.68 -3.81
N ASP A 42 12.47 10.65 -4.34
CA ASP A 42 11.96 9.84 -5.44
C ASP A 42 11.35 8.50 -4.98
N ASP A 43 11.58 8.13 -3.73
CA ASP A 43 11.20 6.84 -3.18
C ASP A 43 9.91 6.88 -2.37
N TRP A 44 9.20 5.75 -2.32
CA TRP A 44 8.11 5.55 -1.38
C TRP A 44 8.56 4.81 -0.12
N ARG A 45 8.01 5.23 1.01
CA ARG A 45 8.17 4.57 2.31
C ARG A 45 6.81 4.35 2.94
N PHE A 46 6.58 3.13 3.41
CA PHE A 46 5.32 2.69 4.00
C PHE A 46 5.59 2.17 5.40
N LEU A 47 4.85 2.66 6.39
CA LEU A 47 4.96 2.10 7.74
C LEU A 47 4.14 0.82 7.79
N LYS A 48 4.77 -0.32 8.09
CA LYS A 48 4.09 -1.61 8.18
C LYS A 48 2.90 -1.57 9.14
N VAL A 49 3.07 -0.89 10.28
CA VAL A 49 1.98 -0.70 11.26
C VAL A 49 0.81 0.12 10.70
N ALA A 50 1.08 1.13 9.88
CA ALA A 50 0.03 1.93 9.25
C ALA A 50 -0.69 1.14 8.16
N ILE A 51 0.04 0.32 7.40
CA ILE A 51 -0.55 -0.59 6.41
C ILE A 51 -1.42 -1.65 7.10
N ASP A 52 -0.96 -2.24 8.20
CA ASP A 52 -1.73 -3.23 8.99
C ASP A 52 -3.02 -2.61 9.55
N ASP A 53 -2.93 -1.41 10.15
CA ASP A 53 -4.10 -0.66 10.64
C ASP A 53 -5.08 -0.32 9.50
N TRP A 54 -4.57 0.14 8.37
CA TRP A 54 -5.36 0.44 7.18
C TRP A 54 -6.10 -0.79 6.63
N LEU A 55 -5.44 -1.96 6.61
CA LEU A 55 -6.07 -3.22 6.19
C LEU A 55 -7.18 -3.66 7.15
N ARG A 56 -7.02 -3.40 8.45
CA ARG A 56 -8.06 -3.67 9.47
C ARG A 56 -9.23 -2.69 9.37
N SER A 57 -8.97 -1.47 8.91
CA SER A 57 -9.98 -0.43 8.77
C SER A 57 -10.94 -0.73 7.60
N LYS A 58 -12.23 -0.41 7.79
CA LYS A 58 -13.28 -0.62 6.77
C LYS A 58 -13.00 0.16 5.47
N SER A 59 -12.18 1.20 5.53
CA SER A 59 -11.77 2.03 4.38
C SER A 59 -10.87 1.28 3.39
N GLY A 60 -10.00 0.36 3.85
CA GLY A 60 -9.12 -0.41 2.95
C GLY A 60 -9.86 -1.34 2.00
N ARG A 61 -11.02 -1.87 2.44
CA ARG A 61 -11.90 -2.71 1.61
C ARG A 61 -12.64 -1.91 0.53
N ALA A 62 -12.98 -0.66 0.79
CA ALA A 62 -13.67 0.19 -0.18
C ALA A 62 -12.77 0.50 -1.39
N VAL A 63 -11.49 0.82 -1.14
CA VAL A 63 -10.49 1.11 -2.19
C VAL A 63 -10.35 -0.07 -3.16
N LEU A 64 -10.25 -1.30 -2.64
CA LEU A 64 -10.14 -2.49 -3.48
C LEU A 64 -11.41 -2.71 -4.32
N LEU A 65 -12.60 -2.53 -3.73
CA LEU A 65 -13.87 -2.72 -4.44
C LEU A 65 -14.09 -1.76 -5.61
N GLN A 66 -13.54 -0.54 -5.58
CA GLN A 66 -13.66 0.40 -6.69
C GLN A 66 -12.83 0.00 -7.91
N GLN A 67 -11.76 -0.78 -7.73
CA GLN A 67 -10.86 -1.15 -8.82
C GLN A 67 -11.22 -2.48 -9.48
N VAL A 68 -11.87 -3.43 -8.79
CA VAL A 68 -12.26 -4.72 -9.39
C VAL A 68 -13.19 -4.54 -10.62
N GLY A 69 -13.85 -3.39 -10.75
CA GLY A 69 -14.71 -3.08 -11.90
C GLY A 69 -14.03 -2.44 -13.12
N THR A 70 -12.74 -2.10 -13.08
CA THR A 70 -12.06 -1.32 -14.15
C THR A 70 -10.91 -2.04 -14.85
N LEU A 71 -10.52 -3.23 -14.39
CA LEU A 71 -9.33 -3.95 -14.88
C LEU A 71 -9.64 -4.98 -15.99
N ALA A 72 -10.88 -5.02 -16.49
CA ALA A 72 -11.33 -6.08 -17.40
C ALA A 72 -11.14 -5.74 -18.90
N ASP A 73 -10.52 -4.62 -19.24
CA ASP A 73 -10.37 -4.17 -20.63
C ASP A 73 -8.91 -3.74 -20.90
N ASP A 74 -8.01 -4.72 -21.03
CA ASP A 74 -6.78 -4.60 -21.83
C ASP A 74 -6.21 -6.01 -22.09
N ASP A 75 -6.90 -6.78 -22.93
CA ASP A 75 -6.34 -7.94 -23.63
C ASP A 75 -6.75 -7.84 -25.11
N THR A 76 -5.96 -7.08 -25.89
CA THR A 76 -5.80 -7.05 -27.37
C THR A 76 -5.67 -5.64 -27.93
#